data_AF-A0A4Q5X9I0-F1
#
_entry.id   AF-A0A4Q5X9I0-F1
#
_cell.length_a   1.000
_cell.length_b   1.000
_cell.length_c   1.000
_cell.angle_alpha   90.00
_cell.angle_beta   90.00
_cell.angle_gamma   90.00
#
_symmetry.space_group_name_H-M   'P 1'
#
loop_
_entity.id
_entity.type
_entity.pdbx_description
1 polymer ?
#
loop_
_entity_poly.entity_id
_entity_poly.type
_entity_poly.pdbx_seq_one_letter_code
_entity_poly.pdbx_strand_id
1 'polypeptide(L)'
;MSRHRLPIAAALLAPLLAPAAVWGQEANKPAQVTKPAESIEDVKAAPYEPPQERGKSLQSSVGLPPNSLDLGSEADILGVRDSREMAAMLERWSFSMKGSIRAPLRVGFGRRNDGQPGTEMHALPRIVGLGSGDWNYVGLAPNASVTLGIVVANPVVSGTIILGTSHLSDPSYSVIDDVGLDQAYLTFKFPKAFGNRGGISLMTGIFSERFGLSGPYQKSSGYYSTYLFGRTHQAGESLTFDIDLSRKVQLIMENGVGAKTDTVPFFANSGAAPDGPPEADFFPGQQSQPYGSTFVHHTHAALLYDDWFRVSANYLSSWSPDDKTLLTGAHVAPARLNVVGGDVHIDKELFNLYVGYSHVDANNVYPLSDAVNVLHSGTGRSLKLNYFGQKDRFTGITPSNFSGTIDTVLWQGMLRVAPLLGDPFGSRDLNLAVYGMYNKAKSPKEDPNDPTSINIDDDKLKFGVDLDLSLFKFMSVGTRLDRVAPRLADTSDAYTALSPRVSFYTKWKSKEQAIVQYTHFFMGKNTVPGSPYTDEYFHPDPDMLVVMGRMSF
;
A
#
# COMPACT_ATOMS: atom_id res chain seq x y z
N MET A 1 -28.36 22.44 -31.60
CA MET A 1 -28.80 22.07 -30.25
C MET A 1 -27.72 22.46 -29.27
N SER A 2 -27.87 23.61 -28.61
CA SER A 2 -26.92 24.12 -27.62
C SER A 2 -27.02 23.29 -26.33
N ARG A 3 -25.88 22.82 -25.82
CA ARG A 3 -25.79 22.22 -24.49
C ARG A 3 -25.00 23.17 -23.60
N HIS A 4 -25.71 23.74 -22.62
CA HIS A 4 -25.12 24.48 -21.52
C HIS A 4 -24.19 23.56 -20.72
N ARG A 5 -22.92 23.96 -20.60
CA ARG A 5 -21.99 23.44 -19.61
C ARG A 5 -22.10 24.33 -18.36
N LEU A 6 -22.44 23.72 -17.23
CA LEU A 6 -22.29 24.32 -15.90
C LEU A 6 -20.81 24.32 -15.52
N PRO A 7 -20.26 25.42 -14.96
CA PRO A 7 -18.91 25.42 -14.43
C PRO A 7 -18.92 24.88 -12.99
N ILE A 8 -18.21 23.79 -12.74
CA ILE A 8 -17.82 23.38 -11.38
C ILE A 8 -16.65 24.28 -10.98
N ALA A 9 -16.89 25.16 -10.02
CA ALA A 9 -15.87 25.99 -9.40
C ALA A 9 -14.96 25.11 -8.53
N ALA A 10 -13.80 24.73 -9.06
CA ALA A 10 -12.69 24.23 -8.27
C ALA A 10 -12.06 25.44 -7.55
N ALA A 11 -12.21 25.49 -6.22
CA ALA A 11 -11.50 26.46 -5.39
C ALA A 11 -10.00 26.16 -5.45
N LEU A 12 -9.26 27.06 -6.10
CA LEU A 12 -7.80 27.10 -6.13
C LEU A 12 -7.24 27.32 -4.72
N LEU A 13 -6.63 26.29 -4.14
CA LEU A 13 -5.60 26.43 -3.11
C LEU A 13 -4.28 26.70 -3.84
N ALA A 14 -3.93 27.97 -3.98
CA ALA A 14 -2.62 28.39 -4.44
C ALA A 14 -1.62 28.33 -3.28
N PRO A 15 -0.39 27.81 -3.47
CA PRO A 15 0.67 27.95 -2.48
C PRO A 15 1.23 29.38 -2.51
N LEU A 16 1.09 30.10 -1.40
CA LEU A 16 1.81 31.34 -1.12
C LEU A 16 3.29 31.03 -0.88
N LEU A 17 4.09 31.03 -1.94
CA LEU A 17 5.53 31.22 -1.84
C LEU A 17 5.83 32.68 -2.21
N ALA A 18 5.88 33.54 -1.20
CA ALA A 18 6.49 34.87 -1.33
C ALA A 18 7.94 34.80 -0.83
N PRO A 19 8.92 35.37 -1.55
CA PRO A 19 10.30 35.42 -1.09
C PRO A 19 10.44 36.42 0.08
N ALA A 20 11.01 35.97 1.18
CA ALA A 20 11.33 36.82 2.32
C ALA A 20 12.39 37.87 1.95
N ALA A 21 12.11 39.09 2.37
CA ALA A 21 12.87 40.29 2.07
C ALA A 21 14.24 40.34 2.76
N VAL A 22 15.12 41.05 2.06
CA VAL A 22 16.39 41.68 2.44
C VAL A 22 16.48 42.07 3.93
N TRP A 23 17.51 41.55 4.60
CA TRP A 23 17.96 42.06 5.90
C TRP A 23 18.63 43.43 5.72
N GLY A 24 17.92 44.49 6.13
CA GLY A 24 18.50 45.82 6.33
C GLY A 24 19.20 45.90 7.68
N GLN A 25 20.49 46.26 7.65
CA GLN A 25 21.22 46.74 8.82
C GLN A 25 20.59 48.04 9.32
N GLU A 26 20.21 48.10 10.59
CA GLU A 26 19.95 49.38 11.26
C GLU A 26 20.77 49.48 12.56
N ALA A 27 21.31 50.68 12.73
CA ALA A 27 22.48 51.00 13.52
C ALA A 27 22.23 51.09 15.03
N ASN A 28 23.28 50.75 15.78
CA ASN A 28 23.50 51.05 17.19
C ASN A 28 23.05 52.47 17.57
N LYS A 29 22.11 52.58 18.52
CA LYS A 29 21.95 53.74 19.39
C LYS A 29 22.25 53.33 20.84
N PRO A 30 23.17 54.01 21.55
CA PRO A 30 23.40 53.75 22.96
C PRO A 30 22.22 54.27 23.79
N ALA A 31 21.65 53.40 24.64
CA ALA A 31 20.59 53.75 25.56
C ALA A 31 21.15 54.53 26.77
N GLN A 32 20.43 55.59 27.14
CA GLN A 32 20.68 56.45 28.29
C GLN A 32 20.40 55.71 29.60
N VAL A 33 21.28 55.92 30.58
CA VAL A 33 21.14 55.46 31.97
C VAL A 33 20.11 56.35 32.67
N THR A 34 18.92 55.81 32.93
CA THR A 34 17.92 56.41 33.83
C THR A 34 18.02 55.82 35.25
N LYS A 35 17.84 56.70 36.23
CA LYS A 35 17.95 56.51 37.69
C LYS A 35 17.12 55.33 38.24
N PRO A 36 17.51 54.75 39.39
CA PRO A 36 16.78 53.67 40.03
C PRO A 36 15.46 54.18 40.61
N ALA A 37 14.35 53.59 40.16
CA ALA A 37 13.02 53.77 40.71
C ALA A 37 12.77 52.81 41.88
N GLU A 38 11.88 53.25 42.75
CA GLU A 38 11.48 52.70 44.06
C GLU A 38 11.22 51.19 44.09
N SER A 39 11.47 50.62 45.27
CA SER A 39 11.20 49.24 45.64
C SER A 39 9.73 48.89 45.43
N ILE A 40 9.46 48.13 44.37
CA ILE A 40 8.19 47.44 44.15
C ILE A 40 8.10 46.31 45.18
N GLU A 41 7.04 46.32 45.98
CA GLU A 41 6.67 45.26 46.90
C GLU A 41 6.67 43.89 46.21
N ASP A 42 7.10 42.86 46.95
CA ASP A 42 7.13 41.45 46.56
C ASP A 42 5.77 40.96 46.02
N VAL A 43 5.56 41.12 44.71
CA VAL A 43 4.52 40.38 43.99
C VAL A 43 5.01 38.94 43.95
N LYS A 44 4.52 38.15 44.90
CA LYS A 44 4.68 36.68 44.94
C LYS A 44 4.33 36.15 43.55
N ALA A 45 5.35 35.80 42.77
CA ALA A 45 5.17 35.27 41.42
C ALA A 45 4.21 34.08 41.52
N ALA A 46 3.14 34.09 40.74
CA ALA A 46 2.25 32.95 40.64
C ALA A 46 3.10 31.71 40.33
N PRO A 47 2.82 30.54 40.94
CA PRO A 47 3.58 29.33 40.68
C PRO A 47 3.67 29.11 39.17
N TYR A 48 4.89 29.05 38.65
CA TYR A 48 5.12 28.69 37.25
C TYR A 48 4.63 27.24 37.08
N GLU A 49 3.42 27.06 36.56
CA GLU A 49 3.01 25.76 36.04
C GLU A 49 3.86 25.49 34.79
N PRO A 50 4.74 24.48 34.80
CA PRO A 50 5.52 24.15 33.63
C PRO A 50 4.57 23.86 32.46
N PRO A 51 4.88 24.32 31.24
CA PRO A 51 4.07 24.07 30.06
C PRO A 51 3.79 22.57 29.96
N GLN A 52 2.51 22.16 29.98
CA GLN A 52 2.14 20.74 29.87
C GLN A 52 2.72 20.18 28.57
N GLU A 53 3.65 19.22 28.70
CA GLU A 53 4.23 18.57 27.54
C GLU A 53 3.15 17.80 26.76
N ARG A 54 3.27 17.81 25.43
CA ARG A 54 2.38 17.07 24.55
C ARG A 54 2.46 15.58 24.90
N GLY A 55 1.34 14.98 25.32
CA GLY A 55 1.29 13.55 25.66
C GLY A 55 1.34 12.62 24.45
N LYS A 56 1.09 13.12 23.24
CA LYS A 56 1.07 12.35 21.98
C LYS A 56 2.40 12.48 21.24
N SER A 57 2.88 11.37 20.68
CA SER A 57 4.05 11.35 19.80
C SER A 57 3.74 12.04 18.46
N LEU A 58 4.74 12.73 17.91
CA LEU A 58 4.65 13.31 16.57
C LEU A 58 4.40 12.22 15.52
N GLN A 59 3.30 12.36 14.77
CA GLN A 59 3.02 11.54 13.60
C GLN A 59 3.83 12.05 12.40
N SER A 60 4.39 11.12 11.62
CA SER A 60 5.23 11.46 10.47
C SER A 60 4.56 11.17 9.12
N SER A 61 3.33 10.66 9.12
CA SER A 61 2.52 10.44 7.93
C SER A 61 1.04 10.38 8.33
N VAL A 62 0.15 10.74 7.40
CA VAL A 62 -1.27 10.38 7.47
C VAL A 62 -1.41 8.87 7.28
N GLY A 63 -0.69 8.25 6.36
CA GLY A 63 -0.72 6.81 6.10
C GLY A 63 0.17 5.99 7.04
N LEU A 64 0.63 4.84 6.54
CA LEU A 64 1.64 4.02 7.20
C LEU A 64 3.03 4.47 6.75
N PRO A 65 3.88 4.96 7.68
CA PRO A 65 5.20 5.47 7.31
C PRO A 65 6.09 4.36 6.73
N PRO A 66 7.13 4.69 5.95
CA PRO A 66 7.85 3.70 5.16
C PRO A 66 8.59 2.63 6.00
N ASN A 67 9.04 2.99 7.20
CA ASN A 67 9.72 2.06 8.13
C ASN A 67 8.78 1.12 8.90
N SER A 68 7.46 1.25 8.73
CA SER A 68 6.53 0.33 9.36
C SER A 68 6.45 -0.97 8.58
N LEU A 69 6.44 -2.10 9.30
CA LEU A 69 6.25 -3.40 8.68
C LEU A 69 4.78 -3.54 8.27
N ASP A 70 4.52 -3.79 6.98
CA ASP A 70 3.21 -4.23 6.53
C ASP A 70 3.17 -5.75 6.62
N LEU A 71 2.42 -6.21 7.61
CA LEU A 71 2.35 -7.60 7.99
C LEU A 71 1.21 -8.34 7.26
N GLY A 72 0.36 -7.63 6.51
CA GLY A 72 -0.85 -8.18 5.88
C GLY A 72 -1.83 -8.80 6.87
N SER A 73 -2.94 -9.36 6.35
CA SER A 73 -4.05 -9.82 7.17
C SER A 73 -3.76 -10.92 8.18
N GLU A 74 -2.77 -11.78 7.90
CA GLU A 74 -2.39 -12.87 8.80
C GLU A 74 -1.92 -12.35 10.17
N ALA A 75 -1.42 -11.11 10.26
CA ALA A 75 -1.03 -10.49 11.53
C ALA A 75 -2.15 -9.66 12.17
N ASP A 76 -3.16 -9.26 11.40
CA ASP A 76 -4.24 -8.39 11.88
C ASP A 76 -5.12 -9.11 12.91
N ILE A 77 -5.27 -10.43 12.75
CA ILE A 77 -6.05 -11.29 13.65
C ILE A 77 -5.43 -11.37 15.06
N LEU A 78 -4.11 -11.21 15.18
CA LEU A 78 -3.40 -11.49 16.43
C LEU A 78 -3.20 -10.28 17.33
N GLY A 79 -3.91 -9.18 17.06
CA GLY A 79 -3.99 -8.03 17.96
C GLY A 79 -2.62 -7.52 18.39
N VAL A 80 -1.97 -6.71 17.56
CA VAL A 80 -0.67 -6.14 17.88
C VAL A 80 -0.79 -5.18 19.07
N ARG A 81 -0.48 -5.66 20.29
CA ARG A 81 -0.23 -4.77 21.45
C ARG A 81 1.10 -4.05 21.27
N ASP A 82 1.06 -2.80 21.72
CA ASP A 82 1.87 -1.68 21.26
C ASP A 82 3.39 -1.82 21.48
N SER A 83 4.18 -1.33 20.51
CA SER A 83 5.63 -1.16 20.58
C SER A 83 6.04 0.12 21.33
N ARG A 84 5.25 0.55 22.33
CA ARG A 84 5.49 1.79 23.08
C ARG A 84 6.73 1.75 23.98
N GLU A 85 7.42 0.62 24.09
CA GLU A 85 8.55 0.47 25.03
C GLU A 85 9.91 1.05 24.56
N MET A 86 10.03 1.60 23.35
CA MET A 86 11.31 2.22 22.92
C MET A 86 11.34 3.76 22.93
N ALA A 87 10.23 4.45 23.21
CA ALA A 87 10.20 5.91 23.16
C ALA A 87 10.78 6.59 24.43
N ALA A 88 10.99 5.84 25.51
CA ALA A 88 11.36 6.39 26.82
C ALA A 88 12.87 6.47 27.08
N MET A 89 13.71 6.05 26.13
CA MET A 89 15.16 6.25 26.21
C MET A 89 15.61 6.92 24.92
N LEU A 90 16.02 8.18 25.01
CA LEU A 90 17.34 8.67 24.56
C LEU A 90 17.28 10.17 24.24
N GLU A 91 17.91 10.97 25.09
CA GLU A 91 18.50 12.27 24.71
C GLU A 91 19.73 12.10 23.77
N ARG A 92 20.05 10.85 23.40
CA ARG A 92 21.26 10.44 22.66
C ARG A 92 20.89 9.79 21.33
N TRP A 93 21.89 9.55 20.50
CA TRP A 93 21.74 8.71 19.32
C TRP A 93 21.33 7.29 19.72
N SER A 94 20.41 6.73 18.95
CA SER A 94 19.83 5.40 19.07
C SER A 94 20.12 4.62 17.79
N PHE A 95 20.31 3.32 17.95
CA PHE A 95 20.39 2.37 16.86
C PHE A 95 19.27 1.34 17.08
N SER A 96 18.45 1.10 16.06
CA SER A 96 17.42 0.07 16.11
C SER A 96 17.35 -0.69 14.80
N MET A 97 17.03 -1.98 14.90
CA MET A 97 16.76 -2.86 13.77
C MET A 97 15.33 -3.34 13.88
N LYS A 98 14.63 -3.34 12.76
CA LYS A 98 13.27 -3.86 12.64
C LYS A 98 13.19 -4.72 11.40
N GLY A 99 12.45 -5.81 11.45
CA GLY A 99 12.37 -6.66 10.28
C GLY A 99 11.22 -7.64 10.28
N SER A 100 11.02 -8.25 9.14
CA SER A 100 10.10 -9.36 8.97
C SER A 100 10.67 -10.41 8.05
N ILE A 101 10.37 -11.67 8.34
CA ILE A 101 10.69 -12.82 7.51
C ILE A 101 9.37 -13.55 7.26
N ARG A 102 9.14 -13.91 6.00
CA ARG A 102 8.09 -14.81 5.54
C ARG A 102 8.73 -15.78 4.56
N ALA A 103 8.76 -17.06 4.90
CA ALA A 103 9.35 -18.12 4.10
C ALA A 103 8.32 -19.23 3.87
N PRO A 104 7.48 -19.12 2.82
CA PRO A 104 6.47 -20.12 2.50
C PRO A 104 6.98 -21.17 1.52
N LEU A 105 6.81 -22.44 1.86
CA LEU A 105 6.67 -23.52 0.88
C LEU A 105 5.23 -23.49 0.36
N ARG A 106 5.08 -23.45 -0.98
CA ARG A 106 3.77 -23.44 -1.66
C ARG A 106 3.77 -24.55 -2.69
N VAL A 107 2.81 -25.48 -2.57
CA VAL A 107 2.67 -26.62 -3.48
C VAL A 107 1.24 -26.69 -3.96
N GLY A 108 1.03 -26.62 -5.26
CA GLY A 108 -0.26 -26.83 -5.91
C GLY A 108 -0.41 -28.28 -6.33
N PHE A 109 -1.64 -28.79 -6.35
CA PHE A 109 -1.96 -30.12 -6.85
C PHE A 109 -2.97 -29.96 -7.98
N GLY A 110 -2.58 -30.36 -9.18
CA GLY A 110 -3.40 -30.18 -10.37
C GLY A 110 -3.11 -31.18 -11.46
N ARG A 111 -3.66 -30.93 -12.64
CA ARG A 111 -3.51 -31.83 -13.80
C ARG A 111 -2.06 -31.84 -14.27
N ARG A 112 -1.65 -32.98 -14.84
CA ARG A 112 -0.31 -33.14 -15.41
C ARG A 112 -0.06 -32.24 -16.61
N ASN A 113 1.17 -31.75 -16.73
CA ASN A 113 1.65 -30.96 -17.87
C ASN A 113 1.68 -31.69 -19.20
N ASP A 114 1.95 -32.99 -19.17
CA ASP A 114 2.04 -33.83 -20.36
C ASP A 114 0.66 -34.20 -20.93
N GLY A 115 -0.42 -33.64 -20.36
CA GLY A 115 -1.80 -33.93 -20.74
C GLY A 115 -2.27 -35.34 -20.36
N GLN A 116 -1.43 -36.15 -19.73
CA GLN A 116 -1.80 -37.50 -19.30
C GLN A 116 -2.79 -37.45 -18.13
N PRO A 117 -3.65 -38.47 -17.98
CA PRO A 117 -4.50 -38.57 -16.79
C PRO A 117 -3.67 -38.60 -15.50
N GLY A 118 -4.16 -37.92 -14.46
CA GLY A 118 -3.55 -37.93 -13.12
C GLY A 118 -3.37 -36.54 -12.54
N THR A 119 -2.84 -36.52 -11.31
CA THR A 119 -2.51 -35.30 -10.55
C THR A 119 -1.00 -35.22 -10.36
N GLU A 120 -0.41 -34.03 -10.46
CA GLU A 120 0.97 -33.75 -10.13
C GLU A 120 1.10 -32.57 -9.16
N MET A 121 2.26 -32.48 -8.51
CA MET A 121 2.60 -31.37 -7.62
C MET A 121 3.32 -30.27 -8.40
N HIS A 122 2.93 -29.02 -8.17
CA HIS A 122 3.54 -27.85 -8.78
C HIS A 122 4.16 -26.92 -7.73
N ALA A 123 5.44 -26.61 -7.91
CA ALA A 123 6.14 -25.56 -7.18
C ALA A 123 6.85 -24.69 -8.21
N LEU A 124 6.45 -23.45 -8.47
CA LEU A 124 5.36 -22.63 -7.90
C LEU A 124 3.93 -23.20 -8.21
N PRO A 125 2.89 -22.99 -7.37
CA PRO A 125 1.53 -23.49 -7.62
C PRO A 125 0.81 -22.72 -8.72
N ARG A 126 -0.02 -23.38 -9.53
CA ARG A 126 -0.77 -22.76 -10.63
C ARG A 126 -2.17 -22.36 -10.21
N ILE A 127 -2.30 -21.50 -9.23
CA ILE A 127 -3.62 -21.09 -8.71
C ILE A 127 -4.10 -19.78 -9.34
N VAL A 128 -5.40 -19.53 -9.24
CA VAL A 128 -6.00 -18.21 -9.52
C VAL A 128 -5.44 -17.15 -8.55
N GLY A 129 -5.22 -15.92 -9.05
CA GLY A 129 -4.83 -14.79 -8.20
C GLY A 129 -3.53 -14.98 -7.40
N LEU A 130 -2.53 -15.64 -8.00
CA LEU A 130 -1.24 -15.91 -7.34
C LEU A 130 -0.40 -14.64 -7.11
N GLY A 131 -0.26 -13.80 -8.14
CA GLY A 131 0.55 -12.59 -8.09
C GLY A 131 -0.14 -11.46 -7.34
N SER A 132 0.56 -10.78 -6.43
CA SER A 132 0.01 -9.64 -5.66
C SER A 132 -0.43 -8.45 -6.53
N GLY A 133 0.10 -8.36 -7.74
CA GLY A 133 -0.28 -7.38 -8.77
C GLY A 133 -1.49 -7.77 -9.62
N ASP A 134 -2.16 -8.89 -9.32
CA ASP A 134 -3.39 -9.32 -9.97
C ASP A 134 -4.59 -8.86 -9.13
N TRP A 135 -5.64 -8.33 -9.75
CA TRP A 135 -6.88 -8.01 -9.05
C TRP A 135 -7.47 -9.22 -8.31
N ASN A 136 -7.28 -10.42 -8.86
CA ASN A 136 -7.70 -11.68 -8.26
C ASN A 136 -6.94 -12.02 -6.98
N TYR A 137 -5.87 -11.31 -6.62
CA TYR A 137 -5.10 -11.64 -5.43
C TYR A 137 -5.93 -11.53 -4.15
N VAL A 138 -5.89 -12.61 -3.35
CA VAL A 138 -6.56 -12.70 -2.04
C VAL A 138 -5.59 -13.02 -0.89
N GLY A 139 -4.29 -13.11 -1.14
CA GLY A 139 -3.32 -13.31 -0.06
C GLY A 139 -3.29 -14.70 0.57
N LEU A 140 -3.83 -15.73 -0.10
CA LEU A 140 -3.78 -17.13 0.39
C LEU A 140 -2.43 -17.81 0.15
N ALA A 141 -1.65 -17.32 -0.81
CA ALA A 141 -0.35 -17.88 -1.20
C ALA A 141 0.73 -16.80 -1.25
N PRO A 142 0.97 -16.06 -0.15
CA PRO A 142 1.86 -14.91 -0.18
C PRO A 142 3.27 -15.31 -0.64
N ASN A 143 3.95 -14.37 -1.29
CA ASN A 143 5.34 -14.57 -1.68
C ASN A 143 6.24 -14.67 -0.45
N ALA A 144 7.44 -15.23 -0.66
CA ALA A 144 8.50 -15.04 0.30
C ALA A 144 8.76 -13.53 0.48
N SER A 145 9.17 -13.14 1.67
CA SER A 145 9.55 -11.75 1.92
C SER A 145 10.51 -11.68 3.09
N VAL A 146 11.61 -10.99 2.89
CA VAL A 146 12.51 -10.60 3.97
C VAL A 146 12.66 -9.10 3.90
N THR A 147 12.50 -8.42 5.03
CA THR A 147 12.72 -6.99 5.14
C THR A 147 13.51 -6.72 6.40
N LEU A 148 14.55 -5.88 6.28
CA LEU A 148 15.36 -5.41 7.39
C LEU A 148 15.54 -3.89 7.28
N GLY A 149 14.91 -3.18 8.20
CA GLY A 149 15.11 -1.75 8.43
C GLY A 149 16.17 -1.50 9.49
N ILE A 150 17.17 -0.68 9.16
CA ILE A 150 18.17 -0.16 10.08
C ILE A 150 17.86 1.32 10.29
N VAL A 151 17.66 1.73 11.54
CA VAL A 151 17.34 3.11 11.90
C VAL A 151 18.37 3.64 12.88
N VAL A 152 19.00 4.75 12.51
CA VAL A 152 19.91 5.53 13.37
C VAL A 152 19.25 6.87 13.64
N ALA A 153 18.91 7.16 14.90
CA ALA A 153 18.05 8.29 15.22
C ALA A 153 18.41 8.99 16.52
N ASN A 154 18.18 10.30 16.58
CA ASN A 154 18.03 11.07 17.81
C ASN A 154 16.61 11.70 17.82
N PRO A 155 16.24 12.52 18.82
CA PRO A 155 14.90 13.12 18.89
C PRO A 155 14.52 14.03 17.69
N VAL A 156 15.51 14.56 16.96
CA VAL A 156 15.32 15.56 15.90
C VAL A 156 15.52 14.97 14.50
N VAL A 157 16.38 13.97 14.34
CA VAL A 157 16.67 13.38 13.03
C VAL A 157 16.78 11.86 13.11
N SER A 158 16.27 11.17 12.10
CA SER A 158 16.50 9.74 11.90
C SER A 158 16.90 9.43 10.47
N GLY A 159 17.95 8.64 10.29
CA GLY A 159 18.27 8.00 9.02
C GLY A 159 17.77 6.56 9.01
N THR A 160 17.13 6.16 7.92
CA THR A 160 16.58 4.81 7.73
C THR A 160 17.11 4.21 6.43
N ILE A 161 17.58 2.96 6.51
CA ILE A 161 17.89 2.11 5.37
C ILE A 161 17.02 0.87 5.46
N ILE A 162 16.33 0.51 4.38
CA ILE A 162 15.51 -0.69 4.30
C ILE A 162 16.09 -1.60 3.21
N LEU A 163 16.50 -2.78 3.64
CA LEU A 163 16.82 -3.90 2.77
C LEU A 163 15.56 -4.75 2.65
N GLY A 164 15.23 -5.19 1.44
CA GLY A 164 14.03 -5.97 1.21
C GLY A 164 14.23 -6.90 0.03
N THR A 165 13.69 -8.12 0.10
CA THR A 165 13.57 -9.02 -1.04
C THR A 165 12.21 -9.74 -0.98
N SER A 166 11.67 -10.08 -2.14
CA SER A 166 10.48 -10.91 -2.30
C SER A 166 10.76 -12.35 -2.75
N HIS A 167 12.02 -12.71 -2.98
CA HIS A 167 12.41 -14.10 -3.26
C HIS A 167 13.69 -14.49 -2.52
N LEU A 168 13.77 -15.78 -2.19
CA LEU A 168 14.91 -16.39 -1.52
C LEU A 168 15.63 -17.26 -2.54
N SER A 169 16.79 -16.82 -3.00
CA SER A 169 17.45 -17.36 -4.21
C SER A 169 18.07 -18.74 -4.07
N ASP A 170 18.22 -19.29 -2.85
CA ASP A 170 18.72 -20.65 -2.66
C ASP A 170 17.64 -21.71 -2.97
N PRO A 171 16.42 -21.61 -2.41
CA PRO A 171 15.32 -22.51 -2.77
C PRO A 171 14.53 -22.11 -4.03
N SER A 172 14.88 -21.01 -4.71
CA SER A 172 14.17 -20.53 -5.90
C SER A 172 15.13 -20.16 -7.03
N TYR A 173 14.61 -20.05 -8.25
CA TYR A 173 15.42 -19.53 -9.36
C TYR A 173 15.71 -18.05 -9.12
N SER A 174 16.97 -17.64 -9.31
CA SER A 174 17.36 -16.23 -9.23
C SER A 174 16.56 -15.43 -10.24
N VAL A 175 15.76 -14.47 -9.76
CA VAL A 175 15.14 -13.46 -10.60
C VAL A 175 16.09 -12.26 -10.60
N ILE A 176 16.37 -11.70 -11.79
CA ILE A 176 17.31 -10.58 -11.94
C ILE A 176 16.82 -9.31 -11.19
N ASP A 177 15.57 -9.33 -10.73
CA ASP A 177 14.89 -8.23 -10.04
C ASP A 177 14.83 -8.39 -8.50
N ASP A 178 15.63 -9.28 -7.91
CA ASP A 178 15.64 -9.47 -6.46
C ASP A 178 16.37 -8.34 -5.73
N VAL A 179 15.58 -7.53 -5.05
CA VAL A 179 15.95 -6.25 -4.47
C VAL A 179 17.00 -6.43 -3.34
N GLY A 180 17.96 -5.50 -3.30
CA GLY A 180 18.97 -5.36 -2.24
C GLY A 180 18.65 -4.20 -1.31
N LEU A 181 18.96 -2.97 -1.75
CA LEU A 181 18.58 -1.72 -1.09
C LEU A 181 17.25 -1.22 -1.66
N ASP A 182 16.17 -1.34 -0.88
CA ASP A 182 14.81 -0.93 -1.29
C ASP A 182 14.58 0.56 -1.05
N GLN A 183 14.95 1.06 0.15
CA GLN A 183 14.71 2.46 0.55
C GLN A 183 15.85 3.02 1.39
N ALA A 184 16.10 4.33 1.25
CA ALA A 184 17.08 5.07 2.03
C ALA A 184 16.66 6.53 2.15
N TYR A 185 16.39 6.99 3.37
CA TYR A 185 15.86 8.33 3.61
C TYR A 185 16.20 8.89 4.99
N LEU A 186 16.05 10.21 5.12
CA LEU A 186 16.15 10.97 6.35
C LEU A 186 14.76 11.46 6.77
N THR A 187 14.52 11.54 8.08
CA THR A 187 13.34 12.18 8.65
C THR A 187 13.78 13.20 9.69
N PHE A 188 13.42 14.45 9.47
CA PHE A 188 13.61 15.57 10.40
C PHE A 188 12.31 15.79 11.18
N LYS A 189 12.41 15.93 12.50
CA LYS A 189 11.29 16.04 13.42
C LYS A 189 11.40 17.32 14.22
N PHE A 190 10.34 18.12 14.14
CA PHE A 190 10.19 19.38 14.85
C PHE A 190 8.94 19.28 15.74
N PRO A 191 8.97 18.47 16.82
CA PRO A 191 7.79 18.13 17.62
C PRO A 191 7.16 19.32 18.35
N LYS A 192 7.88 20.46 18.43
CA LYS A 192 7.43 21.70 19.06
C LYS A 192 7.25 22.84 18.05
N ALA A 193 7.14 22.56 16.75
CA ALA A 193 6.95 23.60 15.72
C ALA A 193 5.67 24.42 15.96
N PHE A 194 4.66 23.84 16.63
CA PHE A 194 3.43 24.51 17.07
C PHE A 194 3.34 24.59 18.61
N GLY A 195 4.48 24.67 19.30
CA GLY A 195 4.57 24.63 20.76
C GLY A 195 4.06 23.30 21.31
N ASN A 196 3.20 23.33 22.33
CA ASN A 196 2.63 22.11 22.92
C ASN A 196 1.44 21.54 22.11
N ARG A 197 1.06 22.20 21.00
CA ARG A 197 -0.05 21.79 20.15
C ARG A 197 0.38 20.94 18.97
N GLY A 198 1.66 20.59 18.85
CA GLY A 198 2.11 19.68 17.80
C GLY A 198 3.36 20.15 17.06
N GLY A 199 3.62 19.52 15.93
CA GLY A 199 4.88 19.66 15.23
C GLY A 199 4.84 19.38 13.74
N ILE A 200 6.03 19.35 13.16
CA ILE A 200 6.27 19.11 11.74
C ILE A 200 7.25 17.96 11.59
N SER A 201 7.02 17.09 10.62
CA SER A 201 7.96 16.05 10.19
C SER A 201 8.27 16.24 8.70
N LEU A 202 9.55 16.29 8.33
CA LEU A 202 9.99 16.33 6.94
C LEU A 202 10.77 15.05 6.62
N MET A 203 10.33 14.30 5.64
CA MET A 203 11.02 13.14 5.11
C MET A 203 11.62 13.46 3.74
N THR A 204 12.87 13.04 3.49
CA THR A 204 13.56 13.25 2.21
C THR A 204 14.48 12.08 1.87
N GLY A 205 14.55 11.70 0.60
CA GLY A 205 15.33 10.56 0.11
C GLY A 205 14.49 9.64 -0.76
N ILE A 206 14.79 8.35 -0.76
CA ILE A 206 14.07 7.29 -1.49
C ILE A 206 13.21 6.52 -0.49
N PHE A 207 11.90 6.60 -0.63
CA PHE A 207 10.96 6.02 0.33
C PHE A 207 9.63 5.62 -0.33
N SER A 208 8.83 4.88 0.43
CA SER A 208 7.53 4.38 0.01
C SER A 208 6.47 4.58 1.10
N GLU A 209 5.59 5.56 0.90
CA GLU A 209 4.46 5.83 1.80
C GLU A 209 3.22 5.06 1.33
N ARG A 210 2.34 4.70 2.27
CA ARG A 210 1.21 3.79 2.02
C ARG A 210 -0.09 4.38 2.56
N PHE A 211 -1.11 4.50 1.71
CA PHE A 211 -2.37 5.16 2.04
C PHE A 211 -3.59 4.28 1.70
N GLY A 212 -4.66 4.43 2.48
CA GLY A 212 -5.90 3.66 2.28
C GLY A 212 -5.77 2.21 2.72
N LEU A 213 -5.28 2.03 3.94
CA LEU A 213 -4.97 0.74 4.56
C LEU A 213 -6.18 0.26 5.36
N SER A 214 -6.73 -0.90 5.03
CA SER A 214 -7.93 -1.42 5.72
C SER A 214 -7.64 -2.17 7.02
N GLY A 215 -6.36 -2.42 7.32
CA GLY A 215 -5.93 -3.10 8.54
C GLY A 215 -6.22 -2.30 9.82
N PRO A 216 -6.28 -2.97 10.98
CA PRO A 216 -6.57 -2.33 12.25
C PRO A 216 -5.47 -1.31 12.60
N TYR A 217 -5.88 -0.16 13.13
CA TYR A 217 -4.99 0.95 13.46
C TYR A 217 -4.11 1.42 12.28
N GLN A 218 -4.50 1.13 11.04
CA GLN A 218 -3.72 1.37 9.81
C GLN A 218 -2.34 0.72 9.81
N LYS A 219 -2.14 -0.38 10.54
CA LYS A 219 -0.83 -1.07 10.65
C LYS A 219 -0.61 -2.15 9.58
N SER A 220 -1.53 -2.32 8.64
CA SER A 220 -1.54 -3.38 7.64
C SER A 220 -2.38 -3.00 6.44
N SER A 221 -2.01 -3.49 5.25
CA SER A 221 -2.80 -3.35 4.02
C SER A 221 -4.05 -4.23 3.96
N GLY A 222 -4.34 -4.98 5.04
CA GLY A 222 -5.57 -5.76 5.20
C GLY A 222 -5.60 -7.08 4.44
N TYR A 223 -6.80 -7.66 4.28
CA TYR A 223 -7.02 -9.01 3.71
C TYR A 223 -6.69 -9.17 2.24
N TYR A 224 -6.68 -8.08 1.50
CA TYR A 224 -6.30 -8.08 0.10
C TYR A 224 -4.91 -7.51 -0.14
N SER A 225 -4.17 -7.12 0.91
CA SER A 225 -2.82 -6.57 0.78
C SER A 225 -2.71 -5.46 -0.28
N THR A 226 -3.70 -4.56 -0.30
CA THR A 226 -3.84 -3.53 -1.33
C THR A 226 -4.00 -2.15 -0.70
N TYR A 227 -3.79 -1.12 -1.52
CA TYR A 227 -3.87 0.27 -1.11
C TYR A 227 -5.04 0.92 -1.85
N LEU A 228 -6.03 1.40 -1.11
CA LEU A 228 -7.22 2.02 -1.70
C LEU A 228 -6.87 3.32 -2.45
N PHE A 229 -5.91 4.09 -1.91
CA PHE A 229 -5.47 5.35 -2.52
C PHE A 229 -4.10 5.23 -3.19
N GLY A 230 -3.19 4.48 -2.58
CA GLY A 230 -1.95 4.08 -3.24
C GLY A 230 -0.78 3.92 -2.30
N ARG A 231 0.28 3.35 -2.83
CA ARG A 231 1.62 3.29 -2.26
C ARG A 231 2.57 4.02 -3.20
N THR A 232 3.32 5.00 -2.70
CA THR A 232 4.31 5.72 -3.51
C THR A 232 5.60 4.91 -3.59
N HIS A 233 6.37 5.08 -4.66
CA HIS A 233 7.74 4.61 -4.79
C HIS A 233 8.56 5.74 -5.42
N GLN A 234 9.13 6.62 -4.60
CA GLN A 234 9.66 7.88 -5.07
C GLN A 234 10.98 8.26 -4.41
N ALA A 235 11.81 8.99 -5.14
CA ALA A 235 12.80 9.89 -4.58
C ALA A 235 12.19 11.29 -4.49
N GLY A 236 12.22 11.91 -3.32
CA GLY A 236 11.62 13.23 -3.15
C GLY A 236 11.52 13.66 -1.70
N GLU A 237 10.42 14.35 -1.38
CA GLU A 237 10.11 14.86 -0.05
C GLU A 237 8.64 14.64 0.33
N SER A 238 8.39 14.49 1.63
CA SER A 238 7.06 14.43 2.23
C SER A 238 7.06 15.24 3.54
N LEU A 239 6.16 16.21 3.64
CA LEU A 239 6.01 17.13 4.76
C LEU A 239 4.70 16.84 5.49
N THR A 240 4.80 16.47 6.76
CA THR A 240 3.65 16.20 7.64
C THR A 240 3.53 17.27 8.71
N PHE A 241 2.32 17.82 8.85
CA PHE A 241 1.88 18.67 9.95
C PHE A 241 1.00 17.84 10.88
N ASP A 242 1.31 17.84 12.16
CA ASP A 242 0.55 17.13 13.18
C ASP A 242 0.16 18.11 14.29
N ILE A 243 -1.13 18.39 14.40
CA ILE A 243 -1.67 19.49 15.21
C ILE A 243 -2.80 18.97 16.12
N ASP A 244 -2.62 19.12 17.43
CA ASP A 244 -3.64 18.90 18.44
C ASP A 244 -4.60 20.11 18.47
N LEU A 245 -5.78 19.95 17.87
CA LEU A 245 -6.84 20.95 17.90
C LEU A 245 -7.49 21.04 19.30
N SER A 246 -7.52 19.92 20.02
CA SER A 246 -7.93 19.83 21.43
C SER A 246 -7.26 18.62 22.10
N ARG A 247 -7.61 18.32 23.36
CA ARG A 247 -7.13 17.11 24.06
C ARG A 247 -7.53 15.79 23.37
N LYS A 248 -8.62 15.81 22.59
CA LYS A 248 -9.17 14.62 21.94
C LYS A 248 -9.07 14.67 20.42
N VAL A 249 -9.00 15.87 19.83
CA VAL A 249 -9.03 16.04 18.37
C VAL A 249 -7.65 16.40 17.86
N GLN A 250 -7.17 15.64 16.90
CA GLN A 250 -5.88 15.83 16.23
C GLN A 250 -6.12 15.93 14.72
N LEU A 251 -5.47 16.90 14.09
CA LEU A 251 -5.42 17.08 12.64
C LEU A 251 -4.03 16.73 12.15
N ILE A 252 -3.96 15.82 11.18
CA ILE A 252 -2.73 15.49 10.46
C ILE A 252 -2.93 15.90 9.02
N MET A 253 -1.97 16.63 8.45
CA MET A 253 -1.92 16.97 7.04
C MET A 253 -0.58 16.56 6.47
N GLU A 254 -0.57 16.03 5.28
CA GLU A 254 0.65 15.58 4.60
C GLU A 254 0.63 16.05 3.15
N ASN A 255 1.76 16.54 2.67
CA ASN A 255 1.98 16.86 1.27
C ASN A 255 3.36 16.36 0.84
N GLY A 256 3.44 15.73 -0.32
CA GLY A 256 4.71 15.25 -0.84
C GLY A 256 4.79 15.31 -2.35
N VAL A 257 6.04 15.36 -2.83
CA VAL A 257 6.40 15.38 -4.25
C VAL A 257 7.64 14.53 -4.46
N GLY A 258 7.68 13.82 -5.58
CA GLY A 258 8.84 13.02 -5.94
C GLY A 258 8.82 12.55 -7.39
N ALA A 259 9.82 11.77 -7.75
CA ALA A 259 9.96 11.15 -9.04
C ALA A 259 10.63 9.78 -8.92
N LYS A 260 10.52 8.96 -9.96
CA LYS A 260 11.43 7.83 -10.15
C LYS A 260 12.78 8.37 -10.62
N THR A 261 13.87 7.92 -9.99
CA THR A 261 15.23 8.43 -10.23
C THR A 261 15.77 8.03 -11.59
N ASP A 262 15.34 6.87 -12.07
CA ASP A 262 15.85 6.25 -13.26
C ASP A 262 14.71 5.89 -14.19
N THR A 263 15.03 5.78 -15.47
CA THR A 263 14.10 5.24 -16.45
C THR A 263 14.68 3.95 -17.01
N VAL A 264 13.85 2.92 -17.14
CA VAL A 264 14.29 1.66 -17.74
C VAL A 264 14.64 1.93 -19.22
N PRO A 265 15.85 1.56 -19.68
CA PRO A 265 16.19 1.62 -21.09
C PRO A 265 15.20 0.78 -21.89
N PHE A 266 14.62 1.36 -22.94
CA PHE A 266 13.67 0.67 -23.81
C PHE A 266 14.35 0.37 -25.14
N PHE A 267 14.46 -0.92 -25.47
CA PHE A 267 14.94 -1.38 -26.77
C PHE A 267 13.72 -1.71 -27.63
N ALA A 268 13.37 -0.79 -28.53
CA ALA A 268 12.23 -0.92 -29.43
C ALA A 268 12.51 -1.98 -30.51
N ASN A 269 12.48 -3.27 -30.20
CA ASN A 269 12.52 -4.33 -31.21
C ASN A 269 11.12 -4.68 -31.73
N SER A 270 10.38 -3.65 -32.15
CA SER A 270 9.18 -3.80 -32.96
C SER A 270 9.32 -2.99 -34.25
N GLY A 271 9.93 -3.62 -35.27
CA GLY A 271 9.70 -3.23 -36.67
C GLY A 271 10.90 -3.16 -37.60
N ALA A 272 12.12 -2.88 -37.13
CA ALA A 272 13.27 -2.63 -38.02
C ALA A 272 14.34 -3.73 -38.07
N ALA A 273 14.32 -4.67 -37.11
CA ALA A 273 15.25 -5.79 -37.07
C ALA A 273 14.54 -7.04 -36.54
N PRO A 274 13.96 -7.90 -37.40
CA PRO A 274 13.43 -9.21 -36.98
C PRO A 274 14.50 -10.12 -36.36
N ASP A 275 15.78 -9.78 -36.56
CA ASP A 275 16.95 -10.51 -36.03
C ASP A 275 17.61 -9.79 -34.83
N GLY A 276 17.04 -8.68 -34.35
CA GLY A 276 17.49 -8.04 -33.12
C GLY A 276 17.20 -8.97 -31.93
N PRO A 277 18.03 -8.98 -30.87
CA PRO A 277 17.73 -9.80 -29.70
C PRO A 277 16.32 -9.44 -29.22
N PRO A 278 15.41 -10.40 -28.97
CA PRO A 278 14.08 -10.11 -28.42
C PRO A 278 14.20 -9.19 -27.20
N GLU A 279 13.10 -8.48 -26.84
CA GLU A 279 12.93 -7.79 -25.54
C GLU A 279 13.90 -8.40 -24.54
N ALA A 280 14.94 -7.66 -24.15
CA ALA A 280 16.14 -8.32 -23.65
C ALA A 280 15.72 -9.13 -22.42
N ASP A 281 15.64 -10.46 -22.55
CA ASP A 281 15.00 -11.35 -21.56
C ASP A 281 15.61 -11.20 -20.15
N PHE A 282 16.79 -10.57 -20.10
CA PHE A 282 17.60 -10.31 -18.92
C PHE A 282 17.37 -8.93 -18.28
N PHE A 283 16.64 -8.00 -18.90
CA PHE A 283 16.32 -6.70 -18.31
C PHE A 283 14.92 -6.74 -17.68
N PRO A 284 14.82 -6.90 -16.35
CA PRO A 284 13.53 -6.88 -15.69
C PRO A 284 12.83 -5.54 -15.93
N GLY A 285 11.52 -5.61 -16.18
CA GLY A 285 10.68 -4.44 -16.35
C GLY A 285 10.67 -3.81 -17.75
N GLN A 286 11.34 -4.40 -18.76
CA GLN A 286 10.99 -4.06 -20.14
C GLN A 286 9.53 -4.46 -20.38
N GLN A 287 8.78 -3.53 -20.98
CA GLN A 287 7.41 -3.74 -21.40
C GLN A 287 7.34 -3.45 -22.89
N SER A 288 6.22 -3.77 -23.54
CA SER A 288 6.02 -3.44 -24.97
C SER A 288 6.05 -1.93 -25.31
N GLN A 289 6.09 -1.03 -24.31
CA GLN A 289 6.34 0.40 -24.47
C GLN A 289 7.29 0.90 -23.37
N PRO A 290 8.05 1.98 -23.61
CA PRO A 290 8.91 2.60 -22.61
C PRO A 290 8.08 3.22 -21.48
N TYR A 291 8.61 3.18 -20.26
CA TYR A 291 8.19 4.12 -19.23
C TYR A 291 8.81 5.49 -19.48
N GLY A 292 8.01 6.56 -19.42
CA GLY A 292 8.53 7.92 -19.41
C GLY A 292 9.08 8.33 -18.03
N SER A 293 9.61 9.54 -17.90
CA SER A 293 9.93 10.07 -16.56
C SER A 293 8.64 10.18 -15.76
N THR A 294 8.57 9.52 -14.61
CA THR A 294 7.33 9.47 -13.83
C THR A 294 7.50 10.28 -12.55
N PHE A 295 6.62 11.24 -12.36
CA PHE A 295 6.55 12.13 -11.22
C PHE A 295 5.30 11.82 -10.40
N VAL A 296 5.35 12.15 -9.12
CA VAL A 296 4.25 11.92 -8.19
C VAL A 296 4.09 13.12 -7.27
N HIS A 297 2.84 13.46 -6.99
CA HIS A 297 2.44 14.44 -6.00
C HIS A 297 1.29 13.84 -5.20
N HIS A 298 1.32 14.01 -3.88
CA HIS A 298 0.26 13.52 -3.02
C HIS A 298 -0.07 14.51 -1.91
N THR A 299 -1.32 14.50 -1.46
CA THR A 299 -1.81 15.34 -0.37
C THR A 299 -2.88 14.60 0.40
N HIS A 300 -2.74 14.59 1.71
CA HIS A 300 -3.60 13.84 2.61
C HIS A 300 -3.96 14.70 3.82
N ALA A 301 -5.16 14.47 4.36
CA ALA A 301 -5.56 15.05 5.62
C ALA A 301 -6.35 14.01 6.44
N ALA A 302 -6.12 13.96 7.74
CA ALA A 302 -6.87 13.10 8.66
C ALA A 302 -7.24 13.85 9.93
N LEU A 303 -8.48 13.62 10.39
CA LEU A 303 -8.97 14.02 11.69
C LEU A 303 -9.09 12.78 12.57
N LEU A 304 -8.44 12.81 13.73
CA LEU A 304 -8.47 11.74 14.71
C LEU A 304 -9.19 12.23 15.96
N TYR A 305 -10.11 11.42 16.49
CA TYR A 305 -10.78 11.64 17.76
C TYR A 305 -10.40 10.53 18.74
N ASP A 306 -9.58 10.89 19.73
CA ASP A 306 -9.14 10.04 20.84
C ASP A 306 -8.51 8.71 20.35
N ASP A 307 -7.81 8.79 19.22
CA ASP A 307 -7.07 7.73 18.51
C ASP A 307 -7.90 6.51 18.07
N TRP A 308 -9.17 6.40 18.44
CA TRP A 308 -10.06 5.29 18.08
C TRP A 308 -10.93 5.60 16.85
N PHE A 309 -11.21 6.86 16.57
CA PHE A 309 -12.01 7.27 15.42
C PHE A 309 -11.16 8.13 14.51
N ARG A 310 -11.19 7.84 13.22
CA ARG A 310 -10.44 8.60 12.23
C ARG A 310 -11.22 8.73 10.94
N VAL A 311 -11.15 9.91 10.34
CA VAL A 311 -11.64 10.19 8.98
C VAL A 311 -10.50 10.79 8.19
N SER A 312 -10.30 10.35 6.95
CA SER A 312 -9.26 10.89 6.08
C SER A 312 -9.76 11.25 4.68
N ALA A 313 -9.09 12.22 4.08
CA ALA A 313 -9.23 12.61 2.67
C ALA A 313 -7.85 12.51 2.00
N ASN A 314 -7.84 11.99 0.78
CA ASN A 314 -6.61 11.59 0.10
C ASN A 314 -6.67 12.01 -1.37
N TYR A 315 -5.56 12.54 -1.87
CA TYR A 315 -5.33 12.85 -3.28
C TYR A 315 -3.91 12.44 -3.67
N LEU A 316 -3.78 11.65 -4.73
CA LEU A 316 -2.51 11.29 -5.35
C LEU A 316 -2.60 11.56 -6.85
N SER A 317 -1.50 12.02 -7.45
CA SER A 317 -1.36 12.21 -8.88
C SER A 317 0.00 11.70 -9.30
N SER A 318 0.03 10.74 -10.22
CA SER A 318 1.21 10.31 -10.94
C SER A 318 1.11 10.77 -12.39
N TRP A 319 2.19 11.28 -12.97
CA TRP A 319 2.19 11.69 -14.37
C TRP A 319 3.54 11.47 -15.02
N SER A 320 3.51 11.32 -16.34
CA SER A 320 4.69 11.28 -17.18
C SER A 320 4.51 12.25 -18.35
N PRO A 321 5.46 13.16 -18.60
CA PRO A 321 5.45 13.99 -19.80
C PRO A 321 5.79 13.14 -21.03
N ASP A 322 5.50 13.67 -22.21
CA ASP A 322 5.98 13.10 -23.48
C ASP A 322 7.47 13.44 -23.67
N ASP A 323 8.31 12.79 -22.88
CA ASP A 323 9.75 13.05 -22.83
C ASP A 323 10.60 11.91 -23.39
N LYS A 324 9.96 10.86 -23.92
CA LYS A 324 10.61 9.77 -24.64
C LYS A 324 10.12 9.68 -26.06
N THR A 325 11.06 9.84 -26.99
CA THR A 325 10.85 9.49 -28.39
C THR A 325 11.33 8.07 -28.61
N LEU A 326 10.45 7.24 -29.17
CA LEU A 326 10.83 5.91 -29.64
C LEU A 326 11.85 6.04 -30.77
N LEU A 327 12.74 5.05 -30.92
CA LEU A 327 13.71 5.00 -32.03
C LEU A 327 13.02 5.05 -33.42
N THR A 328 11.74 4.68 -33.47
CA THR A 328 10.87 4.75 -34.65
C THR A 328 10.29 6.14 -34.92
N GLY A 329 10.62 7.15 -34.10
CA GLY A 329 10.10 8.52 -34.19
C GLY A 329 8.71 8.71 -33.59
N ALA A 330 8.10 7.66 -33.03
CA ALA A 330 6.82 7.76 -32.34
C ALA A 330 7.00 8.36 -30.94
N HIS A 331 6.17 9.34 -30.62
CA HIS A 331 6.13 9.98 -29.31
C HIS A 331 5.29 9.16 -28.33
N VAL A 332 5.75 9.09 -27.08
CA VAL A 332 5.02 8.45 -25.99
C VAL A 332 4.06 9.50 -25.44
N ALA A 333 2.77 9.36 -25.72
CA ALA A 333 1.80 10.36 -25.29
C ALA A 333 1.88 10.60 -23.77
N PRO A 334 1.61 11.84 -23.29
CA PRO A 334 1.61 12.13 -21.86
C PRO A 334 0.67 11.18 -21.12
N ALA A 335 1.08 10.76 -19.92
CA ALA A 335 0.35 9.81 -19.10
C ALA A 335 -0.02 10.44 -17.77
N ARG A 336 -1.19 10.11 -17.23
CA ARG A 336 -1.65 10.61 -15.93
C ARG A 336 -2.54 9.61 -15.20
N LEU A 337 -2.35 9.53 -13.90
CA LEU A 337 -3.16 8.75 -12.97
C LEU A 337 -3.47 9.62 -11.77
N ASN A 338 -4.74 9.97 -11.57
CA ASN A 338 -5.20 10.65 -10.36
C ASN A 338 -5.99 9.67 -9.51
N VAL A 339 -5.78 9.71 -8.20
CA VAL A 339 -6.55 8.94 -7.22
C VAL A 339 -7.06 9.90 -6.16
N VAL A 340 -8.37 9.94 -5.95
CA VAL A 340 -9.01 10.79 -4.93
C VAL A 340 -9.99 9.98 -4.11
N GLY A 341 -10.10 10.25 -2.82
CA GLY A 341 -11.11 9.61 -2.00
C GLY A 341 -10.97 9.88 -0.52
N GLY A 342 -11.66 9.07 0.28
CA GLY A 342 -11.64 9.19 1.74
C GLY A 342 -12.00 7.89 2.42
N ASP A 343 -11.56 7.76 3.67
CA ASP A 343 -11.82 6.59 4.50
C ASP A 343 -12.22 6.96 5.93
N VAL A 344 -12.80 5.97 6.60
CA VAL A 344 -13.18 6.02 8.00
C VAL A 344 -12.64 4.78 8.71
N HIS A 345 -12.01 5.00 9.85
CA HIS A 345 -11.58 3.97 10.79
C HIS A 345 -12.28 4.11 12.13
N ILE A 346 -12.65 2.97 12.70
CA ILE A 346 -13.11 2.81 14.08
C ILE A 346 -12.30 1.68 14.69
N ASP A 347 -11.26 2.01 15.46
CA ASP A 347 -10.35 1.05 16.06
C ASP A 347 -10.53 1.02 17.58
N LYS A 348 -11.02 -0.11 18.09
CA LYS A 348 -11.21 -0.39 19.52
C LYS A 348 -10.55 -1.71 19.89
N GLU A 349 -10.40 -1.96 21.18
CA GLU A 349 -9.78 -3.21 21.65
C GLU A 349 -10.55 -4.46 21.23
N LEU A 350 -11.88 -4.38 21.12
CA LEU A 350 -12.75 -5.52 20.78
C LEU A 350 -13.10 -5.61 19.30
N PHE A 351 -13.05 -4.49 18.57
CA PHE A 351 -13.44 -4.48 17.17
C PHE A 351 -12.71 -3.38 16.40
N ASN A 352 -12.53 -3.60 15.11
CA ASN A 352 -11.98 -2.62 14.20
C ASN A 352 -12.84 -2.59 12.94
N LEU A 353 -13.21 -1.40 12.47
CA LEU A 353 -14.00 -1.20 11.27
C LEU A 353 -13.30 -0.22 10.34
N TYR A 354 -13.30 -0.55 9.07
CA TYR A 354 -12.79 0.24 7.97
C TYR A 354 -13.81 0.30 6.85
N VAL A 355 -14.03 1.50 6.32
CA VAL A 355 -14.68 1.69 5.02
C VAL A 355 -14.00 2.84 4.30
N GLY A 356 -13.71 2.65 3.02
CA GLY A 356 -13.14 3.68 2.17
C GLY A 356 -13.74 3.66 0.78
N TYR A 357 -13.76 4.83 0.16
CA TYR A 357 -14.12 5.01 -1.23
C TYR A 357 -12.98 5.74 -1.96
N SER A 358 -12.63 5.27 -3.16
CA SER A 358 -11.72 5.98 -4.07
C SER A 358 -12.26 6.05 -5.49
N HIS A 359 -11.89 7.12 -6.18
CA HIS A 359 -12.06 7.34 -7.60
C HIS A 359 -10.68 7.47 -8.24
N VAL A 360 -10.41 6.60 -9.21
CA VAL A 360 -9.21 6.63 -10.04
C VAL A 360 -9.59 7.17 -11.41
N ASP A 361 -8.88 8.19 -11.88
CA ASP A 361 -8.97 8.74 -13.23
C ASP A 361 -7.63 8.53 -13.93
N ALA A 362 -7.64 7.69 -14.95
CA ALA A 362 -6.48 7.21 -15.68
C ALA A 362 -6.54 7.70 -17.13
N ASN A 363 -5.51 8.38 -17.58
CA ASN A 363 -5.35 8.84 -18.96
C ASN A 363 -4.04 8.32 -19.51
N ASN A 364 -4.14 7.47 -20.53
CA ASN A 364 -2.99 6.85 -21.20
C ASN A 364 -1.99 6.27 -20.18
N VAL A 365 -2.43 5.40 -19.28
CA VAL A 365 -1.59 5.02 -18.12
C VAL A 365 -0.39 4.16 -18.47
N TYR A 366 -0.35 3.56 -19.65
CA TYR A 366 0.66 2.56 -20.02
C TYR A 366 2.12 3.04 -19.81
N PRO A 367 2.49 4.28 -20.16
CA PRO A 367 3.84 4.82 -19.94
C PRO A 367 4.21 5.14 -18.48
N LEU A 368 3.26 5.05 -17.53
CA LEU A 368 3.55 5.27 -16.12
C LEU A 368 4.33 4.10 -15.55
N SER A 369 5.49 4.40 -14.97
CA SER A 369 6.24 3.44 -14.17
C SER A 369 5.55 3.20 -12.82
N ASP A 370 6.21 2.43 -11.97
CA ASP A 370 5.78 2.03 -10.63
C ASP A 370 5.84 3.13 -9.55
N ALA A 371 5.78 4.41 -9.91
CA ALA A 371 5.81 5.51 -8.93
C ALA A 371 4.62 5.49 -7.96
N VAL A 372 3.46 4.98 -8.41
CA VAL A 372 2.27 4.78 -7.61
C VAL A 372 1.72 3.38 -7.86
N ASN A 373 1.60 2.60 -6.79
CA ASN A 373 0.90 1.32 -6.78
C ASN A 373 -0.48 1.49 -6.17
N VAL A 374 -1.55 1.18 -6.90
CA VAL A 374 -2.93 1.37 -6.45
C VAL A 374 -3.80 0.18 -6.87
N LEU A 375 -4.68 -0.29 -5.97
CA LEU A 375 -5.65 -1.35 -6.25
C LEU A 375 -5.07 -2.62 -6.94
N HIS A 376 -3.99 -3.16 -6.39
CA HIS A 376 -3.21 -4.28 -6.95
C HIS A 376 -2.46 -3.96 -8.24
N SER A 377 -2.24 -2.70 -8.57
CA SER A 377 -1.57 -2.33 -9.81
C SER A 377 -0.32 -1.54 -9.51
N GLY A 378 0.83 -2.21 -9.57
CA GLY A 378 2.14 -1.63 -9.33
C GLY A 378 2.70 -0.79 -10.46
N THR A 379 2.07 -0.77 -11.64
CA THR A 379 2.49 -0.01 -12.84
C THR A 379 1.27 0.37 -13.67
N GLY A 380 1.43 1.30 -14.60
CA GLY A 380 0.42 1.65 -15.59
C GLY A 380 -0.13 0.45 -16.37
N ARG A 381 0.77 -0.44 -16.85
CA ARG A 381 0.39 -1.69 -17.52
C ARG A 381 -0.42 -2.62 -16.64
N SER A 382 -0.02 -2.84 -15.39
CA SER A 382 -0.79 -3.71 -14.48
C SER A 382 -2.17 -3.12 -14.16
N LEU A 383 -2.31 -1.79 -14.08
CA LEU A 383 -3.60 -1.11 -13.93
C LEU A 383 -4.49 -1.35 -15.15
N LYS A 384 -3.92 -1.14 -16.34
CA LYS A 384 -4.58 -1.41 -17.62
C LYS A 384 -5.06 -2.85 -17.69
N LEU A 385 -4.21 -3.82 -17.37
CA LEU A 385 -4.57 -5.25 -17.47
C LEU A 385 -5.60 -5.68 -16.42
N ASN A 386 -5.60 -5.08 -15.23
CA ASN A 386 -6.56 -5.40 -14.19
C ASN A 386 -7.96 -4.79 -14.45
N TYR A 387 -8.04 -3.59 -15.05
CA TYR A 387 -9.29 -2.81 -15.11
C TYR A 387 -9.72 -2.35 -16.49
N PHE A 388 -8.81 -2.12 -17.43
CA PHE A 388 -9.11 -1.66 -18.80
C PHE A 388 -8.88 -2.76 -19.83
N GLY A 389 -9.14 -4.01 -19.41
CA GLY A 389 -9.15 -5.17 -20.29
C GLY A 389 -7.88 -6.00 -20.17
N GLN A 390 -8.04 -7.18 -19.59
CA GLN A 390 -7.01 -8.21 -19.56
C GLN A 390 -6.80 -8.78 -20.97
N LYS A 391 -5.60 -9.32 -21.25
CA LYS A 391 -5.39 -10.22 -22.38
C LYS A 391 -6.35 -11.40 -22.24
N ASP A 392 -7.28 -11.55 -23.18
CA ASP A 392 -8.07 -12.76 -23.30
C ASP A 392 -7.12 -13.90 -23.67
N ARG A 393 -7.04 -14.91 -22.81
CA ARG A 393 -6.09 -16.01 -22.98
C ARG A 393 -6.53 -17.01 -24.04
N PHE A 394 -7.83 -17.08 -24.35
CA PHE A 394 -8.35 -17.99 -25.35
C PHE A 394 -8.21 -17.41 -26.76
N THR A 395 -8.43 -16.10 -26.91
CA THR A 395 -8.30 -15.43 -28.22
C THR A 395 -6.92 -14.79 -28.43
N GLY A 396 -6.15 -14.57 -27.36
CA GLY A 396 -4.88 -13.84 -27.39
C GLY A 396 -5.04 -12.31 -27.50
N ILE A 397 -6.27 -11.81 -27.64
CA ILE A 397 -6.56 -10.41 -27.89
C ILE A 397 -6.45 -9.62 -26.59
N THR A 398 -5.70 -8.52 -26.62
CA THR A 398 -5.59 -7.58 -25.51
C THR A 398 -6.28 -6.27 -25.92
N PRO A 399 -7.29 -5.80 -25.17
CA PRO A 399 -7.90 -4.51 -25.46
C PRO A 399 -6.87 -3.39 -25.49
N SER A 400 -6.96 -2.46 -26.44
CA SER A 400 -5.99 -1.35 -26.57
C SER A 400 -6.28 -0.15 -25.68
N ASN A 401 -7.35 -0.22 -24.87
CA ASN A 401 -7.73 0.84 -23.96
C ASN A 401 -6.64 1.17 -22.94
N PHE A 402 -6.19 2.43 -22.90
CA PHE A 402 -5.19 2.90 -21.93
C PHE A 402 -5.73 3.94 -20.95
N SER A 403 -6.96 4.40 -21.12
CA SER A 403 -7.62 5.39 -20.26
C SER A 403 -8.92 4.86 -19.72
N GLY A 404 -9.37 5.40 -18.59
CA GLY A 404 -10.62 5.01 -17.97
C GLY A 404 -10.74 5.50 -16.54
N THR A 405 -11.82 5.10 -15.89
CA THR A 405 -12.09 5.43 -14.49
C THR A 405 -12.37 4.18 -13.68
N ILE A 406 -11.99 4.18 -12.41
CA ILE A 406 -12.29 3.09 -11.47
C ILE A 406 -12.86 3.70 -10.19
N ASP A 407 -14.11 3.38 -9.88
CA ASP A 407 -14.69 3.66 -8.57
C ASP A 407 -14.52 2.43 -7.68
N THR A 408 -14.01 2.60 -6.47
CA THR A 408 -13.75 1.50 -5.55
C THR A 408 -14.39 1.75 -4.19
N VAL A 409 -15.01 0.72 -3.64
CA VAL A 409 -15.39 0.65 -2.22
C VAL A 409 -14.65 -0.51 -1.59
N LEU A 410 -13.90 -0.25 -0.53
CA LEU A 410 -13.18 -1.26 0.26
C LEU A 410 -13.69 -1.20 1.70
N TRP A 411 -13.98 -2.36 2.29
CA TRP A 411 -14.40 -2.45 3.68
C TRP A 411 -13.76 -3.65 4.38
N GLN A 412 -13.55 -3.49 5.67
CA GLN A 412 -13.04 -4.55 6.54
C GLN A 412 -13.59 -4.34 7.95
N GLY A 413 -14.07 -5.41 8.56
CA GLY A 413 -14.51 -5.44 9.95
C GLY A 413 -13.90 -6.63 10.66
N MET A 414 -13.38 -6.42 11.86
CA MET A 414 -12.84 -7.48 12.71
C MET A 414 -13.45 -7.37 14.10
N LEU A 415 -13.73 -8.52 14.70
CA LEU A 415 -14.40 -8.65 15.97
C LEU A 415 -13.74 -9.74 16.81
N ARG A 416 -13.39 -9.40 18.06
CA ARG A 416 -13.04 -10.37 19.09
C ARG A 416 -14.32 -10.83 19.77
N VAL A 417 -14.76 -12.03 19.40
CA VAL A 417 -16.06 -12.59 19.79
C VAL A 417 -16.01 -13.15 21.21
N ALA A 418 -14.89 -13.74 21.64
CA ALA A 418 -14.81 -14.43 22.93
C ALA A 418 -15.16 -13.53 24.14
N PRO A 419 -14.64 -12.29 24.26
CA PRO A 419 -15.03 -11.39 25.36
C PRO A 419 -16.53 -11.04 25.36
N LEU A 420 -17.19 -10.98 24.20
CA LEU A 420 -18.61 -10.64 24.09
C LEU A 420 -19.53 -11.78 24.55
N LEU A 421 -19.02 -13.02 24.53
CA LEU A 421 -19.74 -14.21 25.00
C LEU A 421 -19.47 -14.54 26.48
N GLY A 422 -18.81 -13.64 27.21
CA GLY A 422 -18.42 -13.87 28.61
C GLY A 422 -17.21 -14.78 28.77
N ASP A 423 -16.32 -14.82 27.77
CA ASP A 423 -15.13 -15.68 27.72
C ASP A 423 -15.45 -17.17 27.96
N PRO A 424 -16.35 -17.78 27.16
CA PRO A 424 -16.77 -19.17 27.34
C PRO A 424 -15.63 -20.17 27.14
N PHE A 425 -14.48 -19.70 26.64
CA PHE A 425 -13.32 -20.50 26.30
C PHE A 425 -12.14 -20.29 27.27
N GLY A 426 -12.33 -19.52 28.34
CA GLY A 426 -11.37 -19.38 29.44
C GLY A 426 -10.01 -18.86 28.99
N SER A 427 -9.95 -17.62 28.51
CA SER A 427 -8.81 -16.87 27.95
C SER A 427 -8.41 -17.20 26.50
N ARG A 428 -9.20 -18.03 25.81
CA ARG A 428 -9.02 -18.34 24.38
C ARG A 428 -9.79 -17.33 23.55
N ASP A 429 -9.12 -16.76 22.55
CA ASP A 429 -9.74 -15.79 21.66
C ASP A 429 -10.46 -16.47 20.48
N LEU A 430 -11.57 -15.86 20.06
CA LEU A 430 -12.28 -16.18 18.84
C LEU A 430 -12.36 -14.90 18.02
N ASN A 431 -11.67 -14.88 16.89
CA ASN A 431 -11.62 -13.73 16.01
C ASN A 431 -12.48 -13.99 14.77
N LEU A 432 -13.30 -13.02 14.42
CA LEU A 432 -14.08 -13.00 13.19
C LEU A 432 -13.67 -11.78 12.38
N ALA A 433 -13.40 -11.97 11.09
CA ALA A 433 -13.21 -10.89 10.14
C ALA A 433 -14.16 -11.04 8.96
N VAL A 434 -14.70 -9.93 8.47
CA VAL A 434 -15.49 -9.82 7.25
C VAL A 434 -14.93 -8.67 6.44
N TYR A 435 -14.68 -8.88 5.15
CA TYR A 435 -14.01 -7.90 4.30
C TYR A 435 -14.48 -8.04 2.86
N GLY A 436 -14.31 -6.98 2.09
CA GLY A 436 -14.66 -6.99 0.68
C GLY A 436 -14.25 -5.74 -0.07
N MET A 437 -14.20 -5.87 -1.38
CA MET A 437 -13.82 -4.83 -2.33
C MET A 437 -14.72 -4.93 -3.55
N TYR A 438 -15.36 -3.82 -3.88
CA TYR A 438 -16.14 -3.64 -5.11
C TYR A 438 -15.46 -2.59 -5.98
N ASN A 439 -15.36 -2.85 -7.28
CA ASN A 439 -14.82 -1.91 -8.25
C ASN A 439 -15.79 -1.76 -9.43
N LYS A 440 -16.05 -0.52 -9.86
CA LYS A 440 -16.67 -0.20 -11.13
C LYS A 440 -15.61 0.36 -12.07
N ALA A 441 -15.23 -0.41 -13.09
CA ALA A 441 -14.25 0.01 -14.08
C ALA A 441 -14.95 0.41 -15.38
N LYS A 442 -14.63 1.61 -15.89
CA LYS A 442 -15.14 2.10 -17.17
C LYS A 442 -13.99 2.54 -18.04
N SER A 443 -13.96 2.07 -19.28
CA SER A 443 -13.05 2.56 -20.30
C SER A 443 -13.80 2.69 -21.63
N PRO A 444 -13.96 3.92 -22.17
CA PRO A 444 -14.62 4.11 -23.46
C PRO A 444 -13.71 3.62 -24.59
N LYS A 445 -14.31 3.21 -25.71
CA LYS A 445 -13.60 2.98 -26.96
C LYS A 445 -12.87 4.26 -27.40
N GLU A 446 -11.54 4.19 -27.46
CA GLU A 446 -10.66 5.33 -27.76
C GLU A 446 -10.48 5.53 -29.27
N ASP A 447 -10.28 4.43 -30.04
CA ASP A 447 -10.14 4.48 -31.49
C ASP A 447 -11.28 3.67 -32.16
N PRO A 448 -12.23 4.34 -32.86
CA PRO A 448 -13.29 3.69 -33.63
C PRO A 448 -12.80 2.64 -34.63
N ASN A 449 -11.61 2.82 -35.20
CA ASN A 449 -11.05 1.99 -36.26
C ASN A 449 -10.24 0.79 -35.72
N ASP A 450 -9.82 0.84 -34.45
CA ASP A 450 -9.15 -0.28 -33.80
C ASP A 450 -10.21 -1.28 -33.28
N PRO A 451 -10.25 -2.52 -33.80
CA PRO A 451 -11.18 -3.54 -33.32
C PRO A 451 -10.86 -4.00 -31.88
N THR A 452 -9.64 -3.78 -31.39
CA THR A 452 -9.24 -4.09 -30.02
C THR A 452 -9.59 -2.98 -29.03
N SER A 453 -9.94 -1.79 -29.51
CA SER A 453 -10.50 -0.73 -28.68
C SER A 453 -11.98 -1.02 -28.44
N ILE A 454 -12.34 -1.36 -27.20
CA ILE A 454 -13.70 -1.76 -26.84
C ILE A 454 -14.25 -0.87 -25.72
N ASN A 455 -15.57 -0.83 -25.58
CA ASN A 455 -16.17 -0.24 -24.39
C ASN A 455 -16.11 -1.26 -23.25
N ILE A 456 -15.47 -0.86 -22.16
CA ILE A 456 -15.37 -1.65 -20.93
C ILE A 456 -16.27 -0.99 -19.90
N ASP A 457 -17.17 -1.78 -19.31
CA ASP A 457 -18.07 -1.36 -18.24
C ASP A 457 -18.21 -2.54 -17.26
N ASP A 458 -17.13 -2.81 -16.53
CA ASP A 458 -16.98 -4.00 -15.71
C ASP A 458 -17.29 -3.68 -14.24
N ASP A 459 -18.12 -4.53 -13.65
CA ASP A 459 -18.36 -4.59 -12.22
C ASP A 459 -17.55 -5.75 -11.65
N LYS A 460 -16.65 -5.47 -10.69
CA LYS A 460 -15.82 -6.48 -10.02
C LYS A 460 -16.14 -6.54 -8.53
N LEU A 461 -16.20 -7.74 -7.96
CA LEU A 461 -16.46 -7.94 -6.53
C LEU A 461 -15.63 -9.07 -5.96
N LYS A 462 -14.95 -8.81 -4.85
CA LYS A 462 -14.44 -9.86 -3.98
C LYS A 462 -14.83 -9.60 -2.54
N PHE A 463 -15.15 -10.66 -1.81
CA PHE A 463 -15.45 -10.60 -0.40
C PHE A 463 -15.00 -11.88 0.30
N GLY A 464 -14.79 -11.80 1.60
CA GLY A 464 -14.41 -12.96 2.38
C GLY A 464 -14.74 -12.84 3.86
N VAL A 465 -14.63 -14.00 4.50
CA VAL A 465 -14.81 -14.17 5.94
C VAL A 465 -13.63 -15.00 6.46
N ASP A 466 -13.05 -14.60 7.57
CA ASP A 466 -11.99 -15.34 8.26
C ASP A 466 -12.40 -15.57 9.71
N LEU A 467 -12.30 -16.81 10.17
CA LEU A 467 -12.58 -17.23 11.54
C LEU A 467 -11.31 -17.87 12.10
N ASP A 468 -10.86 -17.41 13.27
CA ASP A 468 -9.68 -17.96 13.94
C ASP A 468 -9.98 -18.23 15.41
N LEU A 469 -9.83 -19.49 15.83
CA LEU A 469 -10.06 -19.95 17.18
C LEU A 469 -8.74 -20.36 17.83
N SER A 470 -8.37 -19.66 18.90
CA SER A 470 -7.22 -20.00 19.73
C SER A 470 -7.53 -21.21 20.61
N LEU A 471 -7.11 -22.41 20.21
CA LEU A 471 -7.31 -23.62 21.04
C LEU A 471 -6.36 -23.66 22.24
N PHE A 472 -5.11 -23.21 22.06
CA PHE A 472 -4.09 -23.18 23.10
C PHE A 472 -3.26 -21.90 23.03
N LYS A 473 -2.47 -21.60 24.08
CA LYS A 473 -1.55 -20.45 24.10
C LYS A 473 -0.43 -20.51 23.05
N PHE A 474 -0.31 -21.60 22.31
CA PHE A 474 0.70 -21.77 21.27
C PHE A 474 0.08 -22.23 19.95
N MET A 475 -1.25 -22.32 19.86
CA MET A 475 -1.91 -22.90 18.69
C MET A 475 -3.30 -22.31 18.45
N SER A 476 -3.59 -21.94 17.21
CA SER A 476 -4.93 -21.64 16.72
C SER A 476 -5.30 -22.51 15.52
N VAL A 477 -6.60 -22.66 15.32
CA VAL A 477 -7.19 -23.26 14.13
C VAL A 477 -8.09 -22.22 13.51
N GLY A 478 -7.93 -21.99 12.22
CA GLY A 478 -8.72 -21.01 11.49
C GLY A 478 -9.25 -21.56 10.18
N THR A 479 -10.24 -20.87 9.64
CA THR A 479 -10.73 -21.11 8.29
C THR A 479 -11.08 -19.79 7.64
N ARG A 480 -10.71 -19.67 6.37
CA ARG A 480 -10.97 -18.49 5.55
C ARG A 480 -11.76 -18.89 4.31
N LEU A 481 -12.75 -18.10 3.96
CA LEU A 481 -13.52 -18.22 2.72
C LEU A 481 -13.43 -16.92 1.94
N ASP A 482 -13.01 -16.99 0.69
CA ASP A 482 -13.01 -15.86 -0.25
C ASP A 482 -13.87 -16.19 -1.47
N ARG A 483 -14.67 -15.24 -1.91
CA ARG A 483 -15.35 -15.25 -3.21
C ARG A 483 -14.79 -14.13 -4.07
N VAL A 484 -14.39 -14.44 -5.30
CA VAL A 484 -13.84 -13.48 -6.25
C VAL A 484 -14.60 -13.59 -7.56
N ALA A 485 -15.16 -12.48 -8.02
CA ALA A 485 -15.89 -12.34 -9.27
C ALA A 485 -15.28 -11.17 -10.09
N PRO A 486 -14.37 -11.46 -11.02
CA PRO A 486 -13.72 -10.46 -11.87
C PRO A 486 -14.67 -9.68 -12.76
N ARG A 487 -15.80 -10.31 -13.10
CA ARG A 487 -16.93 -9.73 -13.84
C ARG A 487 -18.23 -10.20 -13.21
N LEU A 488 -19.02 -9.29 -12.63
CA LEU A 488 -20.31 -9.62 -12.04
C LEU A 488 -21.39 -9.99 -13.09
N ALA A 489 -21.23 -9.50 -14.32
CA ALA A 489 -22.12 -9.85 -15.44
C ALA A 489 -21.89 -11.27 -15.98
N ASP A 490 -20.68 -11.83 -15.81
CA ASP A 490 -20.31 -13.18 -16.26
C ASP A 490 -19.41 -13.83 -15.20
N THR A 491 -19.99 -14.71 -14.39
CA THR A 491 -19.26 -15.38 -13.31
C THR A 491 -18.50 -16.63 -13.78
N SER A 492 -18.30 -16.82 -15.09
CA SER A 492 -17.58 -17.99 -15.62
C SER A 492 -16.10 -18.02 -15.24
N ASP A 493 -15.51 -16.87 -14.92
CA ASP A 493 -14.14 -16.70 -14.43
C ASP A 493 -14.07 -16.46 -12.91
N ALA A 494 -15.22 -16.55 -12.22
CA ALA A 494 -15.28 -16.40 -10.77
C ALA A 494 -14.80 -17.66 -10.06
N TYR A 495 -14.27 -17.51 -8.85
CA TYR A 495 -13.89 -18.64 -8.01
C TYR A 495 -14.21 -18.38 -6.53
N THR A 496 -14.28 -19.47 -5.77
CA THR A 496 -14.35 -19.44 -4.31
C THR A 496 -13.18 -20.24 -3.75
N ALA A 497 -12.48 -19.70 -2.75
CA ALA A 497 -11.42 -20.41 -2.06
C ALA A 497 -11.86 -20.72 -0.62
N LEU A 498 -11.70 -21.96 -0.18
CA LEU A 498 -11.88 -22.38 1.20
C LEU A 498 -10.54 -22.82 1.76
N SER A 499 -10.09 -22.18 2.83
CA SER A 499 -8.72 -22.27 3.32
C SER A 499 -8.65 -22.52 4.83
N PRO A 500 -8.82 -23.77 5.29
CA PRO A 500 -8.52 -24.15 6.66
C PRO A 500 -7.01 -24.07 6.95
N ARG A 501 -6.67 -23.64 8.17
CA ARG A 501 -5.27 -23.53 8.64
C ARG A 501 -5.12 -23.92 10.10
N VAL A 502 -3.91 -24.33 10.44
CA VAL A 502 -3.41 -24.47 11.80
C VAL A 502 -2.18 -23.59 11.94
N SER A 503 -2.16 -22.76 12.99
CA SER A 503 -1.09 -21.82 13.26
C SER A 503 -0.48 -22.11 14.62
N PHE A 504 0.85 -22.15 14.69
CA PHE A 504 1.63 -22.35 15.91
C PHE A 504 2.40 -21.09 16.27
N TYR A 505 2.51 -20.79 17.56
CA TYR A 505 3.12 -19.59 18.11
C TYR A 505 4.09 -19.95 19.24
N THR A 506 5.24 -19.28 19.34
CA THR A 506 6.18 -19.48 20.46
C THR A 506 5.70 -18.79 21.73
N LYS A 507 5.18 -17.57 21.61
CA LYS A 507 4.41 -16.83 22.62
C LYS A 507 3.38 -15.98 21.90
N TRP A 508 2.22 -15.75 22.53
CA TRP A 508 1.21 -14.82 22.01
C TRP A 508 1.71 -13.40 21.74
N LYS A 509 2.82 -12.99 22.38
CA LYS A 509 3.42 -11.66 22.19
C LYS A 509 4.54 -11.64 21.14
N SER A 510 5.20 -12.77 20.88
CA SER A 510 6.22 -12.82 19.83
C SER A 510 5.53 -13.01 18.49
N LYS A 511 5.93 -12.22 17.49
CA LYS A 511 5.32 -12.23 16.15
C LYS A 511 5.88 -13.38 15.30
N GLU A 512 6.11 -14.53 15.94
CA GLU A 512 6.73 -15.74 15.40
C GLU A 512 5.65 -16.79 15.18
N GLN A 513 5.55 -17.30 13.96
CA GLN A 513 4.48 -18.18 13.54
C GLN A 513 4.99 -19.29 12.63
N ALA A 514 4.46 -20.49 12.82
CA ALA A 514 4.48 -21.55 11.83
C ALA A 514 3.05 -21.85 11.40
N ILE A 515 2.75 -21.79 10.12
CA ILE A 515 1.40 -21.96 9.58
C ILE A 515 1.40 -23.15 8.63
N VAL A 516 0.40 -24.02 8.79
CA VAL A 516 0.06 -25.06 7.80
C VAL A 516 -1.35 -24.77 7.32
N GLN A 517 -1.49 -24.54 6.02
CA GLN A 517 -2.76 -24.16 5.40
C GLN A 517 -3.01 -25.04 4.18
N TYR A 518 -4.22 -25.58 4.09
CA TYR A 518 -4.72 -26.24 2.89
C TYR A 518 -5.79 -25.35 2.27
N THR A 519 -5.83 -25.25 0.94
CA THR A 519 -6.82 -24.45 0.22
C THR A 519 -7.41 -25.25 -0.92
N HIS A 520 -8.73 -25.27 -1.01
CA HIS A 520 -9.46 -25.79 -2.16
C HIS A 520 -10.15 -24.66 -2.92
N PHE A 521 -10.01 -24.66 -4.26
CA PHE A 521 -10.56 -23.66 -5.16
C PHE A 521 -11.74 -24.23 -5.95
N PHE A 522 -12.93 -23.69 -5.70
CA PHE A 522 -14.12 -23.94 -6.50
C PHE A 522 -14.16 -22.95 -7.66
N MET A 523 -13.84 -23.43 -8.86
CA MET A 523 -13.53 -22.61 -10.02
C MET A 523 -14.64 -22.62 -11.07
N GLY A 524 -14.88 -21.47 -11.70
CA GLY A 524 -15.68 -21.37 -12.91
C GLY A 524 -14.95 -21.94 -14.14
N LYS A 525 -15.71 -22.21 -15.21
CA LYS A 525 -15.19 -22.85 -16.45
C LYS A 525 -14.08 -22.05 -17.17
N ASN A 526 -14.01 -20.74 -16.94
CA ASN A 526 -13.10 -19.82 -17.62
C ASN A 526 -12.03 -19.26 -16.66
N THR A 527 -11.91 -19.79 -15.44
CA THR A 527 -10.83 -19.39 -14.53
C THR A 527 -9.48 -19.84 -15.07
N VAL A 528 -8.48 -18.97 -14.95
CA VAL A 528 -7.12 -19.24 -15.43
C VAL A 528 -6.10 -18.95 -14.31
N PRO A 529 -4.95 -19.63 -14.28
CA PRO A 529 -3.91 -19.38 -13.29
C PRO A 529 -3.44 -17.92 -13.32
N GLY A 530 -3.12 -17.33 -12.17
CA GLY A 530 -2.53 -16.00 -12.11
C GLY A 530 -1.11 -15.94 -12.68
N SER A 531 -0.56 -14.73 -12.80
CA SER A 531 0.86 -14.52 -13.13
C SER A 531 1.77 -15.34 -12.19
N PRO A 532 2.86 -15.98 -12.69
CA PRO A 532 3.49 -15.81 -14.01
C PRO A 532 2.90 -16.67 -15.14
N TYR A 533 1.92 -17.53 -14.86
CA TYR A 533 1.36 -18.47 -15.84
C TYR A 533 0.38 -17.75 -16.76
N THR A 534 0.87 -17.09 -17.82
CA THR A 534 0.03 -16.19 -18.62
C THR A 534 -0.36 -16.74 -19.99
N ASP A 535 0.43 -17.63 -20.60
CA ASP A 535 0.19 -18.03 -22.01
C ASP A 535 0.06 -19.55 -22.25
N GLU A 536 0.56 -20.41 -21.38
CA GLU A 536 0.61 -21.87 -21.64
C GLU A 536 -0.34 -22.71 -20.76
N TYR A 537 -0.89 -22.11 -19.70
CA TYR A 537 -1.66 -22.83 -18.69
C TYR A 537 -3.08 -22.31 -18.59
N PHE A 538 -4.04 -23.19 -18.89
CA PHE A 538 -5.47 -22.89 -18.89
C PHE A 538 -6.23 -23.52 -17.72
N HIS A 539 -5.58 -24.38 -16.94
CA HIS A 539 -6.21 -25.12 -15.86
C HIS A 539 -5.49 -24.81 -14.55
N PRO A 540 -6.13 -24.08 -13.63
CA PRO A 540 -5.56 -23.86 -12.32
C PRO A 540 -5.61 -25.13 -11.46
N ASP A 541 -4.68 -25.19 -10.51
CA ASP A 541 -4.63 -26.23 -9.49
C ASP A 541 -5.85 -26.07 -8.57
N PRO A 542 -6.72 -27.09 -8.44
CA PRO A 542 -7.87 -27.03 -7.53
C PRO A 542 -7.45 -27.02 -6.06
N ASP A 543 -6.25 -27.47 -5.75
CA ASP A 543 -5.78 -27.67 -4.38
C ASP A 543 -4.40 -27.06 -4.16
N MET A 544 -4.17 -26.52 -2.98
CA MET A 544 -2.87 -25.97 -2.58
C MET A 544 -2.57 -26.27 -1.11
N LEU A 545 -1.32 -26.63 -0.83
CA LEU A 545 -0.74 -26.68 0.51
C LEU A 545 0.28 -25.56 0.68
N VAL A 546 0.19 -24.84 1.79
CA VAL A 546 1.18 -23.85 2.22
C VAL A 546 1.71 -24.24 3.59
N VAL A 547 3.04 -24.28 3.71
CA VAL A 547 3.74 -24.40 5.00
C VAL A 547 4.66 -23.19 5.12
N MET A 548 4.47 -22.38 6.15
CA MET A 548 5.12 -21.08 6.24
C MET A 548 5.70 -20.83 7.62
N GLY A 549 6.98 -20.47 7.65
CA GLY A 549 7.60 -19.81 8.80
C GLY A 549 7.53 -18.29 8.64
N ARG A 550 7.19 -17.60 9.72
CA ARG A 550 7.10 -16.15 9.75
C ARG A 550 7.63 -15.58 11.07
N MET A 551 8.30 -14.45 10.98
CA MET A 551 8.76 -13.68 12.13
C MET A 551 8.66 -12.18 11.84
N SER A 552 8.46 -11.37 12.87
CA SER A 552 8.85 -9.96 12.83
C SER A 552 9.44 -9.53 14.17
N PHE A 553 10.41 -8.61 14.12
CA PHE A 553 11.20 -8.16 15.25
C PHE A 553 11.44 -6.66 15.23
#